data_AF-A0A0L8BFA1-F1
#
_entry.id   AF-A0A0L8BFA1-F1
#
_cell.length_a   1.000
_cell.length_b   1.000
_cell.length_c   1.000
_cell.angle_alpha   90.00
_cell.angle_beta   90.00
_cell.angle_gamma   90.00
#
_symmetry.space_group_name_H-M   'P 1'
#
loop_
_entity.id
_entity.type
_entity.pdbx_description
1 polymer ?
#
loop_
_entity_poly.entity_id
_entity_poly.type
_entity_poly.pdbx_seq_one_letter_code
_entity_poly.pdbx_strand_id
1 'polypeptide(L)' 'MRAALQRKILEVCDRKIAEKGPGVGLSFYAFFANRNDDPELLMEAAEWWIRTHQLDHFEKATKIRAMVVALGDEAPLR' A
#
# COMPACT_ATOMS: atom_id res chain seq x y z
N MET A 1 4.39 10.32 -0.64
CA MET A 1 4.39 9.04 -1.38
C MET A 1 4.17 9.32 -2.87
N ARG A 2 4.96 8.72 -3.77
CA ARG A 2 4.82 8.86 -5.22
C ARG A 2 3.48 8.29 -5.70
N ALA A 3 2.88 8.92 -6.72
CA ALA A 3 1.62 8.47 -7.31
C ALA A 3 1.70 7.02 -7.86
N ALA A 4 2.89 6.59 -8.30
CA ALA A 4 3.11 5.21 -8.73
C ALA A 4 2.94 4.21 -7.58
N LEU A 5 3.44 4.52 -6.39
CA LEU A 5 3.27 3.66 -5.21
C LEU A 5 1.81 3.67 -4.74
N GLN A 6 1.15 4.83 -4.72
CA GLN A 6 -0.27 4.94 -4.38
C GLN A 6 -1.13 4.02 -5.27
N ARG A 7 -1.02 4.15 -6.59
CA ARG A 7 -1.79 3.31 -7.54
C ARG A 7 -1.54 1.82 -7.31
N LYS A 8 -0.28 1.44 -7.16
CA LYS A 8 0.11 0.04 -6.93
C LYS A 8 -0.49 -0.52 -5.64
N ILE A 9 -0.47 0.24 -4.54
CA ILE A 9 -1.09 -0.19 -3.28
C ILE A 9 -2.59 -0.40 -3.45
N LEU A 10 -3.28 0.55 -4.10
CA LEU A 10 -4.72 0.49 -4.32
C LEU A 10 -5.10 -0.72 -5.19
N GLU A 11 -4.42 -0.91 -6.32
CA GLU A 11 -4.63 -2.05 -7.23
C GLU A 11 -4.45 -3.40 -6.52
N VAL A 12 -3.39 -3.54 -5.72
CA VAL A 12 -3.15 -4.78 -4.97
C VAL A 12 -4.19 -4.99 -3.87
N CYS A 13 -4.57 -3.94 -3.13
CA CYS A 13 -5.60 -4.04 -2.10
C CYS A 13 -6.94 -4.46 -2.71
N ASP A 14 -7.39 -3.78 -3.75
CA ASP A 14 -8.67 -4.06 -4.42
C ASP A 14 -8.72 -5.48 -4.96
N ARG A 15 -7.65 -5.91 -5.65
CA ARG A 15 -7.52 -7.29 -6.12
C ARG A 15 -7.57 -8.30 -4.98
N LYS A 16 -6.83 -8.08 -3.89
CA LYS A 16 -6.79 -9.03 -2.76
C LYS A 16 -8.10 -9.09 -2.00
N ILE A 17 -8.80 -7.97 -1.87
CA ILE A 17 -10.15 -7.92 -1.29
C ILE A 17 -11.13 -8.71 -2.15
N ALA A 18 -11.07 -8.56 -3.48
CA ALA A 18 -11.92 -9.32 -4.39
C ALA A 18 -11.61 -10.84 -4.35
N GLU A 19 -10.33 -11.22 -4.30
CA GLU A 19 -9.90 -12.63 -4.28
C GLU A 19 -10.15 -13.33 -2.93
N LYS A 20 -9.95 -12.64 -1.81
CA LYS A 20 -9.84 -13.25 -0.47
C LYS A 20 -10.80 -12.66 0.57
N GLY A 21 -11.62 -11.69 0.17
CA GLY A 21 -12.54 -10.97 1.05
C GLY A 21 -11.89 -9.82 1.83
N PRO A 22 -12.73 -8.96 2.46
CA PRO A 22 -12.29 -7.72 3.11
C PRO A 22 -11.42 -7.92 4.36
N GLY A 23 -11.37 -9.14 4.91
CA GLY A 23 -10.57 -9.51 6.07
C GLY A 23 -9.11 -9.87 5.74
N VAL A 24 -8.71 -9.88 4.46
CA VAL A 24 -7.37 -10.29 4.07
C VAL A 24 -6.30 -9.36 4.66
N GLY A 25 -5.32 -9.96 5.34
CA GLY A 25 -4.12 -9.28 5.82
C GLY A 25 -3.04 -9.23 4.75
N LEU A 26 -2.39 -8.08 4.58
CA LEU A 26 -1.29 -7.85 3.66
C LEU A 26 -0.08 -7.25 4.41
N SER A 27 1.12 -7.60 3.97
CA SER A 27 2.35 -6.87 4.30
C SER A 27 2.74 -6.00 3.11
N PHE A 28 3.61 -5.00 3.29
CA PHE A 28 4.06 -4.15 2.16
C PHE A 28 4.73 -4.95 1.03
N TYR A 29 5.29 -6.12 1.32
CA TYR A 29 5.84 -7.01 0.30
C TYR A 29 4.77 -7.50 -0.69
N ALA A 30 3.49 -7.52 -0.32
CA ALA A 30 2.40 -7.94 -1.19
C ALA A 30 2.23 -7.05 -2.43
N PHE A 31 2.81 -5.84 -2.42
CA PHE A 31 2.75 -4.90 -3.55
C PHE A 31 3.72 -5.27 -4.69
N PHE A 32 4.63 -6.22 -4.47
CA PHE A 32 5.69 -6.56 -5.40
C PHE A 32 5.58 -8.03 -5.81
N ALA A 33 5.83 -8.33 -7.09
CA ALA A 33 5.80 -9.70 -7.61
C ALA A 33 7.06 -10.45 -7.19
N ASN A 34 8.23 -9.82 -7.30
CA ASN A 34 9.49 -10.33 -6.75
C ASN A 34 10.17 -9.30 -5.84
N ARG A 35 11.04 -9.81 -4.95
CA ARG A 35 11.99 -8.99 -4.21
C ARG A 35 12.98 -8.41 -5.22
N ASN A 36 12.99 -7.09 -5.38
CA ASN A 36 13.91 -6.29 -6.22
C ASN A 36 13.46 -5.97 -7.66
N ASP A 37 12.20 -6.17 -8.05
CA ASP A 37 11.73 -5.71 -9.36
C ASP A 37 11.82 -4.17 -9.49
N ASP A 38 11.58 -3.46 -8.39
CA ASP A 38 11.71 -2.00 -8.26
C ASP A 38 12.19 -1.69 -6.84
N PRO A 39 13.51 -1.73 -6.59
CA PRO A 39 14.06 -1.62 -5.25
C PRO A 39 13.80 -0.24 -4.63
N GLU A 40 13.78 0.83 -5.42
CA GLU A 40 13.46 2.17 -4.94
C GLU A 40 12.00 2.26 -4.47
N LEU A 41 11.07 1.70 -5.23
CA LEU A 41 9.65 1.67 -4.84
C LEU A 41 9.41 0.75 -3.63
N LEU A 42 10.16 -0.34 -3.52
CA LEU A 42 10.15 -1.22 -2.34
C LEU A 42 10.61 -0.49 -1.09
N MET A 43 11.72 0.25 -1.17
CA MET A 43 12.25 1.02 -0.03
C MET A 43 11.29 2.15 0.36
N GLU A 44 10.66 2.82 -0.61
CA GLU A 44 9.61 3.80 -0.31
C GLU A 44 8.40 3.18 0.38
N ALA A 45 7.95 1.99 -0.07
CA ALA A 45 6.87 1.26 0.57
C ALA A 45 7.23 0.87 2.00
N ALA A 46 8.46 0.41 2.23
CA ALA A 46 8.96 0.07 3.56
C ALA A 46 9.04 1.30 4.48
N GLU A 47 9.53 2.45 4.00
CA GLU A 47 9.59 3.71 4.75
C GLU A 47 8.18 4.18 5.15
N TRP A 48 7.24 4.16 4.20
CA TRP A 48 5.84 4.52 4.44
C TRP A 48 5.20 3.59 5.49
N TRP A 49 5.42 2.28 5.35
CA TRP A 49 4.82 1.27 6.20
C TRP A 49 5.40 1.26 7.62
N ILE A 50 6.73 1.15 7.74
CA ILE A 50 7.43 0.87 9.00
C ILE A 50 7.72 2.16 9.75
N ARG A 51 8.23 3.19 9.07
CA ARG A 51 8.70 4.41 9.74
C ARG A 51 7.62 5.48 9.86
N THR A 52 6.89 5.73 8.77
CA THR A 52 5.89 6.81 8.75
C THR A 52 4.64 6.41 9.54
N HIS A 53 4.07 5.24 9.26
CA HIS A 53 2.81 4.81 9.87
C HIS A 53 2.95 3.73 10.94
N GLN A 54 4.13 3.13 11.09
CA GLN A 54 4.43 2.12 12.12
C GLN A 54 3.39 0.99 12.15
N LEU A 55 3.01 0.53 10.97
CA LEU A 55 2.03 -0.52 10.80
C LEU A 55 2.60 -1.87 11.25
N ASP A 56 1.71 -2.75 11.71
CA ASP A 56 2.08 -4.12 12.07
C ASP A 56 2.62 -4.89 10.85
N HIS A 57 3.19 -6.08 11.10
CA HIS A 57 3.73 -6.91 10.02
C HIS A 57 2.67 -7.24 8.96
N PHE A 58 1.41 -7.37 9.38
CA PHE A 58 0.25 -7.49 8.51
C PHE A 58 -0.85 -6.51 8.91
N GLU A 59 -1.46 -5.89 7.91
CA GLU A 59 -2.61 -5.01 8.08
C GLU A 59 -3.75 -5.42 7.16
N LYS A 60 -4.99 -5.14 7.54
CA LYS A 60 -6.15 -5.43 6.67
C LYS A 60 -6.05 -4.61 5.38
N ALA A 61 -6.29 -5.24 4.24
CA ALA A 61 -6.28 -4.57 2.93
C ALA A 61 -7.24 -3.35 2.87
N THR A 62 -8.38 -3.44 3.54
CA THR A 62 -9.35 -2.33 3.68
C THR A 62 -8.77 -1.13 4.43
N LYS A 63 -8.02 -1.36 5.52
CA LYS A 63 -7.34 -0.30 6.28
C LYS A 63 -6.27 0.38 5.43
N ILE A 64 -5.40 -0.41 4.79
CA ILE A 64 -4.33 0.10 3.93
C ILE A 64 -4.90 0.97 2.80
N ARG A 65 -5.93 0.45 2.10
CA ARG A 65 -6.61 1.17 1.02
C ARG A 65 -7.17 2.50 1.49
N ALA A 66 -7.88 2.52 2.63
CA ALA A 66 -8.45 3.74 3.18
C ALA A 66 -7.38 4.80 3.49
N MET A 67 -6.25 4.40 4.07
CA MET A 67 -5.13 5.31 4.33
C MET A 67 -4.58 5.91 3.05
N VAL A 68 -4.42 5.11 1.98
CA VAL A 68 -3.87 5.60 0.70
C VAL A 68 -4.85 6.51 -0.04
N VAL A 69 -6.16 6.23 0.00
CA VAL A 69 -7.18 7.11 -0.59
C VAL A 69 -7.17 8.48 0.08
N ALA A 70 -7.10 8.53 1.42
CA ALA A 70 -7.06 9.80 2.17
C ALA A 70 -5.87 10.69 1.77
N LEU A 71 -4.72 10.11 1.41
CA LEU A 71 -3.55 10.87 0.92
C LEU A 71 -3.78 11.56 -0.43
N GLY A 72 -4.72 11.07 -1.24
CA GLY A 72 -5.08 11.67 -2.54
C GLY A 72 -6.02 12.86 -2.38
N ASP A 73 -6.88 12.83 -1.37
CA ASP A 73 -7.85 13.89 -1.06
C ASP A 73 -7.19 15.10 -0.36
N GLU A 74 -6.01 14.92 0.24
CA GLU A 74 -5.22 15.97 0.88
C GLU A 74 -4.27 16.72 -0.08
N ALA A 75 -4.20 16.33 -1.36
CA ALA A 75 -3.41 17.07 -2.34
C ALA A 75 -4.07 18.44 -2.59
N PRO A 76 -3.36 19.58 -2.41
CA PRO A 76 -3.96 20.88 -2.64
C PRO A 76 -4.44 20.95 -4.10
N LEU A 77 -5.67 21.42 -4.28
CA LEU A 77 -6.23 21.81 -5.58
C LEU A 77 -5.14 22.58 -6.34
N ARG A 78 -4.65 21.97 -7.43
CA ARG A 78 -3.73 22.61 -8.36
C ARG A 78 -4.38 23.80 -9.03
#